data_AF-A0A8H7TCG0-F1
#
_entry.id   AF-A0A8H7TCG0-F1
#
_cell.length_a   1.000
_cell.length_b   1.000
_cell.length_c   1.000
_cell.angle_alpha   90.00
_cell.angle_beta   90.00
_cell.angle_gamma   90.00
#
_symmetry.space_group_name_H-M   'P 1'
#
loop_
_entity.id
_entity.type
_entity.pdbx_description
1 polymer ?
#
loop_
_entity_poly.entity_id
_entity_poly.type
_entity_poly.pdbx_seq_one_letter_code
_entity_poly.pdbx_strand_id
1 'polypeptide(L)'
;MSMRTCLNAAPYVWKLMQAFFAQFQEYQNRDFGLFTESYGGHYGPELASYFTSENAAIAAGTVVGQKISLVAIGIDNGWFASIIQEKASIYFSFNNTYKLIISAFQHKMYLESYETYCLPLLKKCGAVAGSDADCEMGYHICYNTIEFSMSSVVDMDPYDVRKEFKNPFPPKTYVAYLRRQEVVKAIGANAKIPYAECSDKIFSGFTRTGDNARSFLPTLSRVVQSGITTLIWAGDADWICNWYGGLECADAMVYKGQRSSGRRK
;
A
#
# COMPACT_ATOMS: atom_id res chain seq x y z
N MET A 1 15.80 -13.01 -10.39
CA MET A 1 15.59 -11.79 -9.58
C MET A 1 14.64 -12.14 -8.45
N SER A 2 14.93 -11.74 -7.20
CA SER A 2 14.03 -11.97 -6.07
C SER A 2 13.07 -10.77 -5.96
N MET A 3 11.76 -11.01 -6.00
CA MET A 3 10.71 -9.99 -5.87
C MET A 3 10.69 -9.48 -4.42
N ARG A 4 11.38 -8.35 -4.19
CA ARG A 4 11.65 -7.78 -2.87
C ARG A 4 11.30 -6.30 -2.74
N THR A 5 10.80 -5.68 -3.81
CA THR A 5 10.37 -4.27 -3.85
C THR A 5 9.21 -4.14 -4.81
N CYS A 6 8.40 -3.09 -4.69
CA CYS A 6 7.34 -2.80 -5.66
C CYS A 6 7.89 -2.62 -7.09
N LEU A 7 9.07 -2.01 -7.21
CA LEU A 7 9.73 -1.75 -8.49
C LEU A 7 10.12 -3.06 -9.18
N ASN A 8 10.56 -4.05 -8.41
CA ASN A 8 10.89 -5.36 -8.95
C ASN A 8 9.63 -6.18 -9.27
N ALA A 9 8.49 -5.88 -8.66
CA ALA A 9 7.22 -6.58 -8.90
C ALA A 9 6.52 -6.08 -10.18
N ALA A 10 6.55 -4.78 -10.46
CA ALA A 10 5.81 -4.17 -11.56
C ALA A 10 6.08 -4.79 -12.95
N PRO A 11 7.33 -5.10 -13.35
CA PRO A 11 7.60 -5.78 -14.62
C PRO A 11 6.95 -7.17 -14.72
N TYR A 12 6.82 -7.91 -13.62
CA TYR A 12 6.17 -9.22 -13.62
C TYR A 12 4.66 -9.10 -13.77
N VAL A 13 4.04 -8.10 -13.13
CA VAL A 13 2.60 -7.83 -13.29
C VAL A 13 2.31 -7.36 -14.72
N TRP A 14 3.15 -6.49 -15.30
CA TRP A 14 2.99 -6.11 -16.70
C TRP A 14 3.10 -7.32 -17.63
N LYS A 15 4.11 -8.19 -17.44
CA LYS A 15 4.25 -9.44 -18.23
C LYS A 15 3.05 -10.37 -18.08
N LEU A 16 2.49 -10.49 -16.87
CA LEU A 16 1.25 -11.24 -16.65
C LEU A 16 0.12 -10.66 -17.49
N MET A 17 -0.05 -9.34 -17.52
CA MET A 17 -1.06 -8.69 -18.35
C MET A 17 -0.82 -8.89 -19.84
N GLN A 18 0.43 -8.84 -20.31
CA GLN A 18 0.76 -9.14 -21.70
C GLN A 18 0.37 -10.58 -22.08
N ALA A 19 0.68 -11.55 -21.23
CA ALA A 19 0.29 -12.95 -21.44
C ALA A 19 -1.24 -13.13 -21.40
N PHE A 20 -1.92 -12.45 -20.47
CA PHE A 20 -3.38 -12.43 -20.39
C PHE A 20 -4.01 -11.91 -21.69
N PHE A 21 -3.55 -10.77 -22.19
CA PHE A 21 -4.06 -10.20 -23.45
C PHE A 21 -3.73 -11.04 -24.68
N ALA A 22 -2.62 -11.77 -24.68
CA ALA A 22 -2.30 -12.70 -25.77
C ALA A 22 -3.30 -13.88 -25.81
N GLN A 23 -3.72 -14.36 -24.64
CA GLN A 23 -4.65 -15.47 -24.49
C GLN A 23 -6.13 -15.04 -24.64
N PHE A 24 -6.48 -13.85 -24.16
CA PHE A 24 -7.84 -13.31 -24.14
C PHE A 24 -7.90 -11.98 -24.89
N GLN A 25 -7.82 -12.09 -26.21
CA GLN A 25 -7.72 -10.94 -27.13
C GLN A 25 -8.96 -10.03 -27.07
N GLU A 26 -10.11 -10.56 -26.68
CA GLU A 26 -11.38 -9.83 -26.52
C GLU A 26 -11.35 -8.76 -25.42
N TYR A 27 -10.37 -8.80 -24.52
CA TYR A 27 -10.15 -7.79 -23.49
C TYR A 27 -9.08 -6.75 -23.88
N GLN A 28 -8.40 -6.92 -25.01
CA GLN A 28 -7.48 -5.91 -25.52
C GLN A 28 -8.23 -4.60 -25.79
N ASN A 29 -7.54 -3.47 -25.55
CA ASN A 29 -8.04 -2.12 -25.78
C ASN A 29 -9.29 -1.72 -24.96
N ARG A 30 -9.78 -2.57 -24.05
CA ARG A 30 -10.81 -2.17 -23.10
C ARG A 30 -10.21 -1.27 -22.03
N ASP A 31 -11.05 -0.40 -21.50
CA ASP A 31 -10.76 0.37 -20.30
C ASP A 31 -10.36 -0.57 -19.16
N PHE A 32 -9.22 -0.26 -18.56
CA PHE A 32 -8.61 -1.04 -17.50
C PHE A 32 -8.59 -0.20 -16.22
N GLY A 33 -9.15 -0.75 -15.15
CA GLY A 33 -9.12 -0.18 -13.80
C GLY A 33 -8.22 -1.02 -12.89
N LEU A 34 -7.36 -0.37 -12.12
CA LEU A 34 -6.48 -1.02 -11.15
C LEU A 34 -6.92 -0.64 -9.73
N PHE A 35 -7.40 -1.61 -8.96
CA PHE A 35 -7.87 -1.41 -7.59
C PHE A 35 -6.99 -2.18 -6.62
N THR A 36 -6.54 -1.52 -5.55
CA THR A 36 -5.63 -2.09 -4.55
C THR A 36 -6.05 -1.67 -3.13
N GLU A 37 -5.53 -2.36 -2.12
CA GLU A 37 -5.83 -2.11 -0.69
C GLU A 37 -4.55 -2.20 0.15
N SER A 38 -4.46 -1.46 1.26
CA SER A 38 -3.36 -1.59 2.24
C SER A 38 -2.00 -1.31 1.61
N TYR A 39 -1.07 -2.28 1.59
CA TYR A 39 0.21 -2.17 0.85
C TYR A 39 0.02 -1.92 -0.65
N GLY A 40 -1.20 -2.12 -1.14
CA GLY A 40 -1.72 -1.61 -2.39
C GLY A 40 -1.48 -0.12 -2.65
N GLY A 41 -1.27 0.70 -1.62
CA GLY A 41 -0.83 2.09 -1.78
C GLY A 41 0.60 2.25 -2.28
N HIS A 42 1.45 1.21 -2.18
CA HIS A 42 2.75 1.15 -2.85
C HIS A 42 2.60 0.55 -4.26
N TYR A 43 1.87 -0.56 -4.39
CA TYR A 43 1.70 -1.24 -5.67
C TYR A 43 0.92 -0.40 -6.69
N GLY A 44 -0.19 0.20 -6.29
CA GLY A 44 -1.08 0.96 -7.19
C GLY A 44 -0.32 2.04 -7.97
N PRO A 45 0.37 2.98 -7.30
CA PRO A 45 1.15 4.02 -7.98
C PRO A 45 2.26 3.45 -8.86
N GLU A 46 3.01 2.45 -8.38
CA GLU A 46 4.14 1.88 -9.11
C GLU A 46 3.69 1.13 -10.37
N LEU A 47 2.65 0.31 -10.26
CA LEU A 47 2.06 -0.41 -11.39
C LEU A 47 1.50 0.56 -12.43
N ALA A 48 0.77 1.59 -12.00
CA ALA A 48 0.23 2.60 -12.89
C ALA A 48 1.33 3.38 -13.63
N SER A 49 2.39 3.77 -12.91
CA SER A 49 3.56 4.42 -13.50
C SER A 49 4.24 3.50 -14.51
N TYR A 50 4.50 2.24 -14.15
CA TYR A 50 5.15 1.27 -15.01
C TYR A 50 4.34 0.99 -16.29
N PHE A 51 3.02 0.77 -16.17
CA PHE A 51 2.15 0.54 -17.33
C PHE A 51 2.14 1.75 -18.28
N THR A 52 2.12 2.96 -17.73
CA THR A 52 2.18 4.19 -18.53
C THR A 52 3.51 4.32 -19.27
N SER A 53 4.63 3.99 -18.61
CA SER A 53 5.96 3.97 -19.23
C SER A 53 6.06 2.93 -20.35
N GLU A 54 5.56 1.71 -20.13
CA GLU A 54 5.55 0.66 -21.17
C GLU A 54 4.63 1.03 -22.34
N ASN A 55 3.46 1.64 -22.08
CA ASN A 55 2.59 2.15 -23.15
C ASN A 55 3.30 3.21 -24.02
N ALA A 56 4.10 4.09 -23.40
CA ALA A 56 4.89 5.08 -24.12
C ALA A 56 6.01 4.43 -24.94
N ALA A 57 6.69 3.41 -24.37
CA ALA A 57 7.71 2.63 -25.07
C ALA A 57 7.13 1.86 -26.28
N ILE A 58 5.93 1.29 -26.14
CA ILE A 58 5.19 0.67 -27.24
C ILE A 58 4.86 1.71 -28.32
N ALA A 59 4.38 2.91 -27.93
CA ALA A 59 4.10 3.98 -28.88
C ALA A 59 5.36 4.47 -29.62
N ALA A 60 6.51 4.44 -28.97
CA ALA A 60 7.81 4.78 -29.55
C ALA A 60 8.45 3.63 -30.35
N GLY A 61 7.85 2.43 -30.36
CA GLY A 61 8.38 1.25 -31.04
C GLY A 61 9.61 0.63 -30.39
N THR A 62 9.95 1.00 -29.15
CA THR A 62 11.11 0.45 -28.42
C THR A 62 10.78 -0.81 -27.63
N VAL A 63 9.50 -1.05 -27.35
CA VAL A 63 8.98 -2.28 -26.72
C VAL A 63 7.85 -2.83 -27.59
N VAL A 64 7.82 -4.15 -27.76
CA VAL A 64 6.69 -4.85 -28.40
C VAL A 64 5.75 -5.35 -27.31
N GLY A 65 4.50 -4.94 -27.37
CA GLY A 65 3.47 -5.36 -26.42
C GLY A 65 2.10 -4.75 -26.73
N GLN A 66 1.09 -5.23 -26.01
CA GLN A 66 -0.26 -4.71 -25.97
C GLN A 66 -0.33 -3.52 -25.01
N LYS A 67 -0.86 -2.39 -25.50
CA LYS A 67 -1.15 -1.24 -24.65
C LYS A 67 -2.22 -1.58 -23.62
N ILE A 68 -1.99 -1.17 -22.37
CA ILE A 68 -2.95 -1.27 -21.27
C ILE A 68 -3.70 0.06 -21.16
N SER A 69 -4.98 0.11 -21.49
CA SER A 69 -5.80 1.34 -21.40
C SER A 69 -6.16 1.66 -19.94
N LEU A 70 -5.16 1.99 -19.13
CA LEU A 70 -5.35 2.31 -17.71
C LEU A 70 -6.07 3.65 -17.59
N VAL A 71 -7.36 3.60 -17.27
CA VAL A 71 -8.22 4.80 -17.14
C VAL A 71 -8.50 5.19 -15.70
N ALA A 72 -8.40 4.23 -14.78
CA ALA A 72 -8.69 4.45 -13.37
C ALA A 72 -7.77 3.66 -12.45
N ILE A 73 -7.41 4.28 -11.33
CA ILE A 73 -6.85 3.60 -10.16
C ILE A 73 -7.74 3.84 -8.94
N GLY A 74 -7.89 2.82 -8.12
CA GLY A 74 -8.55 2.89 -6.82
C GLY A 74 -7.64 2.35 -5.73
N ILE A 75 -7.51 3.06 -4.62
CA ILE A 75 -6.72 2.60 -3.48
C ILE A 75 -7.56 2.73 -2.20
N ASP A 76 -7.92 1.57 -1.65
CA ASP A 76 -8.63 1.44 -0.37
C ASP A 76 -7.63 1.37 0.78
N ASN A 77 -7.91 2.07 1.88
CA ASN A 77 -7.14 1.98 3.14
C ASN A 77 -5.61 1.86 2.85
N GLY A 78 -5.07 2.74 2.01
CA GLY A 78 -3.76 2.55 1.39
C GLY A 78 -2.59 3.03 2.26
N TRP A 79 -1.44 2.35 2.16
CA TRP A 79 -0.15 2.79 2.67
C TRP A 79 0.67 3.38 1.52
N PHE A 80 0.94 4.69 1.52
CA PHE A 80 1.58 5.45 0.43
C PHE A 80 2.85 6.18 0.89
N ALA A 81 2.82 6.74 2.10
CA ALA A 81 3.85 7.64 2.60
C ALA A 81 3.99 7.51 4.12
N SER A 82 4.96 6.70 4.52
CA SER A 82 5.35 6.46 5.91
C SER A 82 5.43 7.74 6.75
N ILE A 83 6.10 8.80 6.29
CA ILE A 83 6.23 10.08 7.03
C ILE A 83 4.86 10.67 7.41
N ILE A 84 3.89 10.67 6.50
CA ILE A 84 2.58 11.24 6.77
C ILE A 84 1.77 10.29 7.66
N GLN A 85 1.76 9.00 7.29
CA GLN A 85 0.83 8.04 7.88
C GLN A 85 1.25 7.54 9.26
N GLU A 86 2.54 7.48 9.56
CA GLU A 86 3.05 7.21 10.91
C GLU A 86 2.63 8.31 11.89
N LYS A 87 2.71 9.57 11.47
CA LYS A 87 2.24 10.68 12.29
C LYS A 87 0.71 10.66 12.44
N ALA A 88 0.00 10.33 11.37
CA ALA A 88 -1.45 10.23 11.39
C ALA A 88 -1.96 9.07 12.26
N SER A 89 -1.24 7.95 12.37
CA SER A 89 -1.62 6.83 13.26
C SER A 89 -1.59 7.26 14.73
N ILE A 90 -0.61 8.07 15.14
CA ILE A 90 -0.54 8.67 16.48
C ILE A 90 -1.76 9.59 16.71
N TYR A 91 -2.09 10.43 15.73
CA TYR A 91 -3.23 11.34 15.83
C TYR A 91 -4.56 10.59 15.89
N PHE A 92 -4.81 9.63 15.00
CA PHE A 92 -6.02 8.80 14.99
C PHE A 92 -6.20 8.06 16.33
N SER A 93 -5.10 7.58 16.90
CA SER A 93 -5.13 6.87 18.19
C SER A 93 -5.60 7.77 19.35
N PHE A 94 -5.26 9.05 19.27
CA PHE A 94 -5.71 10.06 20.24
C PHE A 94 -7.10 10.61 19.91
N ASN A 95 -7.43 10.73 18.63
CA ASN A 95 -8.65 11.35 18.14
C ASN A 95 -9.29 10.52 17.02
N ASN A 96 -10.27 9.72 17.38
CA ASN A 96 -11.17 9.04 16.44
C ASN A 96 -12.59 9.02 17.02
N THR A 97 -13.56 8.64 16.19
CA THR A 97 -15.00 8.66 16.53
C THR A 97 -15.45 7.47 17.38
N TYR A 98 -14.58 6.49 17.66
CA TYR A 98 -14.96 5.21 18.23
C TYR A 98 -14.48 5.01 19.67
N LYS A 99 -13.17 5.04 19.90
CA LYS A 99 -12.58 4.83 21.23
C LYS A 99 -11.26 5.57 21.39
N LEU A 100 -10.99 6.06 22.59
CA LEU A 100 -9.67 6.60 22.92
C LEU A 100 -8.67 5.45 23.05
N ILE A 101 -7.72 5.36 22.11
CA ILE A 101 -6.69 4.30 22.08
C ILE A 101 -5.50 4.69 22.96
N ILE A 102 -5.13 5.97 22.94
CA ILE A 102 -4.07 6.52 23.78
C ILE A 102 -4.52 7.76 24.55
N SER A 103 -3.99 7.93 25.76
CA SER A 103 -4.19 9.13 26.57
C SER A 103 -3.52 10.37 25.97
N ALA A 104 -3.90 11.56 26.45
CA ALA A 104 -3.23 12.82 26.08
C ALA A 104 -1.72 12.84 26.43
N PHE A 105 -1.32 12.13 27.49
CA PHE A 105 0.09 11.96 27.85
C PHE A 105 0.82 11.09 26.82
N GLN A 106 0.26 9.93 26.49
CA GLN A 106 0.82 9.03 25.48
C GLN A 106 0.88 9.68 24.09
N HIS A 107 -0.13 10.47 23.70
CA HIS A 107 -0.12 11.22 22.44
C HIS A 107 1.11 12.14 22.33
N LYS A 108 1.42 12.91 23.38
CA LYS A 108 2.63 13.75 23.41
C LYS A 108 3.91 12.93 23.36
N MET A 109 3.97 11.84 24.13
CA MET A 109 5.11 10.93 24.19
C MET A 109 5.39 10.27 22.82
N TYR A 110 4.36 9.82 22.11
CA TYR A 110 4.52 9.20 20.78
C TYR A 110 4.89 10.23 19.71
N LEU A 111 4.34 11.45 19.76
CA LEU A 111 4.77 12.53 18.87
C LEU A 111 6.25 12.88 19.09
N GLU A 112 6.70 12.97 20.33
CA GLU A 112 8.12 13.21 20.64
C GLU A 112 9.02 12.06 20.16
N SER A 113 8.58 10.82 20.35
CA SER A 113 9.27 9.62 19.86
C SER A 113 9.35 9.61 18.33
N TYR A 114 8.27 9.99 17.65
CA TYR A 114 8.21 10.10 16.20
C TYR A 114 9.20 11.14 15.68
N GLU A 115 9.17 12.37 16.21
CA GLU A 115 10.05 13.46 15.77
C GLU A 115 11.53 13.16 16.08
N THR A 116 11.81 12.45 17.18
CA THR A 116 13.19 12.15 17.63
C THR A 116 13.80 10.95 16.91
N TYR A 117 13.05 9.87 16.75
CA TYR A 117 13.60 8.58 16.31
C TYR A 117 13.15 8.18 14.90
N CYS A 118 11.85 8.29 14.60
CA CYS A 118 11.28 7.80 13.35
C CYS A 118 11.51 8.78 12.17
N LEU A 119 11.07 10.04 12.31
CA LEU A 119 11.10 11.02 11.23
C LEU A 119 12.49 11.25 10.61
N PRO A 120 13.59 11.38 11.38
CA PRO A 120 14.92 11.57 10.79
C PRO A 120 15.33 10.40 9.88
N LEU A 121 14.98 9.17 10.26
CA LEU A 121 15.31 7.97 9.50
C LEU A 121 14.43 7.81 8.26
N LEU A 122 13.14 8.12 8.35
CA LEU A 122 12.27 8.14 7.16
C LEU A 122 12.71 9.22 6.16
N LYS A 123 13.15 10.39 6.63
CA LYS A 123 13.75 11.42 5.76
C LYS A 123 15.03 10.92 5.08
N LYS A 124 15.84 10.13 5.78
CA LYS A 124 17.07 9.53 5.24
C LYS A 124 16.78 8.43 4.22
N CYS A 125 15.76 7.60 4.46
CA CYS A 125 15.26 6.65 3.47
C CYS A 125 14.89 7.35 2.17
N GLY A 126 14.09 8.42 2.25
CA GLY A 126 13.66 9.19 1.09
C GLY A 126 12.54 8.52 0.30
N ALA A 127 12.39 8.91 -0.96
CA ALA A 127 11.37 8.36 -1.86
C ALA A 127 11.77 6.96 -2.37
N VAL A 128 11.09 6.48 -3.42
CA VAL A 128 11.32 5.19 -4.08
C VAL A 128 12.81 4.83 -4.31
N ALA A 129 13.68 5.79 -4.62
CA ALA A 129 15.10 5.57 -4.92
C ALA A 129 16.04 5.52 -3.69
N GLY A 130 15.49 5.52 -2.47
CA GLY A 130 16.24 5.41 -1.22
C GLY A 130 17.18 4.21 -1.10
N SER A 131 18.16 4.29 -0.20
CA SER A 131 19.02 3.15 0.15
C SER A 131 18.22 2.09 0.92
N ASP A 132 18.33 0.81 0.53
CA ASP A 132 17.67 -0.30 1.23
C ASP A 132 17.99 -0.30 2.73
N ALA A 133 19.25 -0.05 3.11
CA ALA A 133 19.68 -0.06 4.50
C ALA A 133 19.08 1.10 5.32
N ASP A 134 18.99 2.30 4.73
CA ASP A 134 18.39 3.46 5.42
C ASP A 134 16.88 3.31 5.55
N CYS A 135 16.23 2.73 4.54
CA CYS A 135 14.80 2.45 4.56
C CYS A 135 14.43 1.31 5.51
N GLU A 136 15.22 0.23 5.55
CA GLU A 136 15.02 -0.88 6.49
C GLU A 136 15.16 -0.38 7.93
N MET A 137 16.18 0.44 8.21
CA MET A 137 16.36 1.06 9.52
C MET A 137 15.19 1.99 9.88
N GLY A 138 14.74 2.82 8.94
CA GLY A 138 13.57 3.68 9.12
C GLY A 138 12.32 2.88 9.47
N TYR A 139 12.00 1.85 8.69
CA TYR A 139 10.87 0.95 8.95
C TYR A 139 10.95 0.35 10.36
N HIS A 140 12.08 -0.27 10.72
CA HIS A 140 12.19 -0.95 12.01
C HIS A 140 12.08 -0.01 13.20
N ILE A 141 12.66 1.18 13.14
CA ILE A 141 12.56 2.13 14.24
C ILE A 141 11.15 2.69 14.37
N CYS A 142 10.50 3.07 13.26
CA CYS A 142 9.13 3.56 13.30
C CYS A 142 8.15 2.48 13.82
N TYR A 143 8.22 1.27 13.25
CA TYR A 143 7.42 0.14 13.70
C TYR A 143 7.60 -0.14 15.20
N ASN A 144 8.84 -0.22 15.70
CA ASN A 144 9.09 -0.54 17.11
C ASN A 144 8.66 0.59 18.07
N THR A 145 8.90 1.84 17.70
CA THR A 145 8.68 2.99 18.61
C THR A 145 7.24 3.49 18.59
N ILE A 146 6.52 3.31 17.46
CA ILE A 146 5.15 3.79 17.27
C ILE A 146 4.19 2.60 17.21
N GLU A 147 4.19 1.84 16.11
CA GLU A 147 3.15 0.85 15.84
C GLU A 147 3.10 -0.27 16.89
N PHE A 148 4.21 -0.97 17.10
CA PHE A 148 4.31 -2.08 18.04
C PHE A 148 4.15 -1.61 19.48
N SER A 149 4.80 -0.49 19.84
CA SER A 149 4.69 0.09 21.18
C SER A 149 3.25 0.42 21.56
N MET A 150 2.47 0.94 20.61
CA MET A 150 1.07 1.32 20.84
C MET A 150 0.12 0.13 20.78
N SER A 151 0.25 -0.74 19.76
CA SER A 151 -0.64 -1.89 19.57
C SER A 151 -0.43 -3.00 20.61
N SER A 152 0.76 -3.12 21.21
CA SER A 152 1.05 -4.15 22.21
C SER A 152 0.42 -3.90 23.59
N VAL A 153 -0.05 -2.69 23.86
CA VAL A 153 -0.61 -2.29 25.17
C VAL A 153 -2.11 -1.99 25.13
N VAL A 154 -2.76 -2.14 23.97
CA VAL A 154 -4.19 -1.90 23.78
C VAL A 154 -4.86 -3.13 23.18
N ASP A 155 -6.01 -3.52 23.73
CA ASP A 155 -6.85 -4.57 23.13
C ASP A 155 -7.64 -4.00 21.96
N MET A 156 -7.10 -4.17 20.75
CA MET A 156 -7.65 -3.61 19.53
C MET A 156 -7.23 -4.41 18.30
N ASP A 157 -8.16 -4.66 17.40
CA ASP A 157 -7.84 -5.10 16.04
C ASP A 157 -7.26 -3.92 15.24
N PRO A 158 -6.02 -4.00 14.70
CA PRO A 158 -5.42 -2.93 13.91
C PRO A 158 -6.22 -2.59 12.64
N TYR A 159 -7.09 -3.48 12.17
CA TYR A 159 -7.94 -3.28 10.99
C TYR A 159 -9.37 -2.80 11.33
N ASP A 160 -9.79 -2.88 12.60
CA ASP A 160 -11.07 -2.37 13.05
C ASP A 160 -11.02 -2.02 14.54
N VAL A 161 -10.87 -0.74 14.85
CA VAL A 161 -10.73 -0.29 16.24
C VAL A 161 -11.94 -0.56 17.13
N ARG A 162 -13.09 -0.91 16.54
CA ARG A 162 -14.30 -1.29 17.26
C ARG A 162 -14.24 -2.74 17.77
N LYS A 163 -13.21 -3.49 17.40
CA LYS A 163 -13.01 -4.91 17.74
C LYS A 163 -11.80 -5.08 18.66
N GLU A 164 -11.83 -6.19 19.40
CA GLU A 164 -10.72 -6.68 20.22
C GLU A 164 -9.64 -7.30 19.33
N PHE A 165 -8.38 -7.35 19.80
CA PHE A 165 -7.26 -7.86 19.01
C PHE A 165 -7.47 -9.29 18.50
N LYS A 166 -8.14 -10.13 19.31
CA LYS A 166 -8.53 -11.50 18.91
C LYS A 166 -9.87 -11.51 18.15
N ASN A 167 -9.98 -10.67 17.12
CA ASN A 167 -11.15 -10.65 16.25
C ASN A 167 -11.16 -11.89 15.34
N PRO A 168 -12.18 -12.77 15.41
CA PRO A 168 -12.26 -13.95 14.53
C PRO A 168 -12.72 -13.61 13.11
N PHE A 169 -13.04 -12.34 12.82
CA PHE A 169 -13.50 -11.87 11.52
C PHE A 169 -12.38 -11.18 10.72
N PRO A 170 -12.26 -11.43 9.40
CA PRO A 170 -13.03 -12.42 8.65
C PRO A 170 -12.59 -13.86 8.97
N PRO A 171 -13.51 -14.84 8.96
CA PRO A 171 -13.16 -16.22 9.23
C PRO A 171 -12.20 -16.77 8.15
N LYS A 172 -11.12 -17.45 8.58
CA LYS A 172 -10.11 -18.03 7.68
C LYS A 172 -10.50 -19.37 7.03
N THR A 173 -11.79 -19.69 6.99
CA THR A 173 -12.31 -20.95 6.41
C THR A 173 -11.98 -21.09 4.92
N TYR A 174 -11.86 -19.98 4.21
CA TYR A 174 -11.48 -19.96 2.79
C TYR A 174 -10.07 -20.53 2.54
N VAL A 175 -9.14 -20.41 3.51
CA VAL A 175 -7.79 -20.99 3.40
C VAL A 175 -7.85 -22.51 3.30
N ALA A 176 -8.69 -23.13 4.14
CA ALA A 176 -8.91 -24.58 4.11
C ALA A 176 -9.62 -25.00 2.82
N TYR A 177 -10.59 -24.22 2.34
CA TYR A 177 -11.26 -24.45 1.06
C TYR A 177 -10.29 -24.44 -0.13
N LEU A 178 -9.41 -23.43 -0.22
CA LEU A 178 -8.42 -23.30 -1.30
C LEU A 178 -7.32 -24.38 -1.26
N ARG A 179 -7.19 -25.12 -0.15
CA ARG A 179 -6.27 -26.26 -0.01
C ARG A 179 -6.89 -27.60 -0.37
N ARG A 180 -8.21 -27.68 -0.59
CA ARG A 180 -8.85 -28.94 -0.96
C ARG A 180 -8.37 -29.40 -2.34
N GLN A 181 -8.09 -30.70 -2.49
CA GLN A 181 -7.49 -31.23 -3.72
C GLN A 181 -8.38 -31.02 -4.94
N GLU A 182 -9.70 -31.17 -4.77
CA GLU A 182 -10.67 -30.93 -5.83
C GLU A 182 -10.68 -29.46 -6.28
N VAL A 183 -10.52 -28.52 -5.34
CA VAL A 183 -10.44 -27.09 -5.65
C VAL A 183 -9.13 -26.75 -6.36
N VAL A 184 -7.99 -27.20 -5.82
CA VAL A 184 -6.66 -27.01 -6.43
C VAL A 184 -6.64 -27.55 -7.86
N LYS A 185 -7.20 -28.75 -8.07
CA LYS A 185 -7.33 -29.36 -9.40
C LYS A 185 -8.25 -28.54 -10.31
N ALA A 186 -9.40 -28.09 -9.81
CA ALA A 186 -10.37 -27.34 -10.60
C ALA A 186 -9.83 -26.00 -11.11
N ILE A 187 -9.01 -25.30 -10.31
CA ILE A 187 -8.40 -24.01 -10.69
C ILE A 187 -7.03 -24.17 -11.39
N GLY A 188 -6.56 -25.39 -11.61
CA GLY A 188 -5.28 -25.67 -12.24
C GLY A 188 -4.05 -25.24 -11.43
N ALA A 189 -4.18 -25.08 -10.11
CA ALA A 189 -3.07 -24.67 -9.25
C ALA A 189 -2.07 -25.80 -9.03
N ASN A 190 -0.81 -25.44 -8.77
CA ASN A 190 0.24 -26.41 -8.49
C ASN A 190 0.03 -27.06 -7.11
N ALA A 191 -0.41 -28.33 -7.10
CA ALA A 191 -0.67 -29.08 -5.88
C ALA A 191 0.54 -29.27 -4.94
N LYS A 192 1.76 -29.01 -5.41
CA LYS A 192 2.99 -29.05 -4.59
C LYS A 192 3.17 -27.81 -3.72
N ILE A 193 2.41 -26.74 -3.96
CA ILE A 193 2.52 -25.46 -3.25
C ILE A 193 1.17 -25.20 -2.56
N PRO A 194 1.05 -25.49 -1.25
CA PRO A 194 -0.17 -25.22 -0.52
C PRO A 194 -0.49 -23.72 -0.50
N TYR A 195 -1.77 -23.38 -0.68
CA TYR A 195 -2.22 -22.00 -0.56
C TYR A 195 -1.92 -21.43 0.85
N ALA A 196 -1.47 -20.19 0.89
CA ALA A 196 -1.35 -19.38 2.10
C ALA A 196 -1.80 -17.96 1.77
N GLU A 197 -2.49 -17.31 2.71
CA GLU A 197 -2.98 -15.93 2.56
C GLU A 197 -1.83 -14.95 2.35
N CYS A 198 -0.80 -15.03 3.20
CA CYS A 198 0.40 -14.21 3.13
C CYS A 198 1.64 -15.10 3.13
N SER A 199 2.69 -14.68 2.41
CA SER A 199 3.96 -15.41 2.31
C SER A 199 5.06 -14.72 3.12
N ASP A 200 5.45 -15.30 4.26
CA ASP A 200 6.50 -14.77 5.15
C ASP A 200 7.83 -14.54 4.42
N LYS A 201 8.17 -15.39 3.45
CA LYS A 201 9.38 -15.25 2.63
C LYS A 201 9.39 -13.96 1.81
N ILE A 202 8.22 -13.58 1.26
CA ILE A 202 8.07 -12.37 0.45
C ILE A 202 8.02 -11.17 1.38
N PHE A 203 7.23 -11.25 2.46
CA PHE A 203 7.18 -10.23 3.50
C PHE A 203 8.59 -9.87 4.01
N SER A 204 9.35 -10.87 4.47
CA SER A 204 10.74 -10.70 4.91
C SER A 204 11.67 -10.15 3.81
N GLY A 205 11.37 -10.48 2.54
CA GLY A 205 12.06 -9.91 1.38
C GLY A 205 11.87 -8.40 1.26
N PHE A 206 10.63 -7.92 1.41
CA PHE A 206 10.25 -6.51 1.35
C PHE A 206 10.67 -5.74 2.60
N THR A 207 10.63 -6.37 3.78
CA THR A 207 11.15 -5.76 5.01
C THR A 207 12.64 -5.45 4.90
N ARG A 208 13.44 -6.38 4.37
CA ARG A 208 14.90 -6.21 4.23
C ARG A 208 15.33 -5.14 3.22
N THR A 209 14.44 -4.69 2.35
CA THR A 209 14.70 -3.58 1.42
C THR A 209 14.14 -2.26 1.95
N GLY A 210 13.46 -2.30 3.10
CA GLY A 210 12.75 -1.17 3.66
C GLY A 210 11.63 -0.65 2.77
N ASP A 211 11.08 -1.48 1.87
CA ASP A 211 10.14 -1.02 0.84
C ASP A 211 8.91 -0.32 1.48
N ASN A 212 8.49 -0.78 2.67
CA ASN A 212 7.41 -0.19 3.46
C ASN A 212 7.67 1.27 3.90
N ALA A 213 8.92 1.63 4.20
CA ALA A 213 9.27 2.98 4.63
C ALA A 213 9.38 3.97 3.46
N ARG A 214 9.41 3.49 2.21
CA ARG A 214 9.57 4.33 1.01
C ARG A 214 8.28 5.09 0.73
N SER A 215 8.42 6.34 0.29
CA SER A 215 7.25 7.11 -0.16
C SER A 215 6.96 6.89 -1.64
N PHE A 216 5.76 6.40 -1.93
CA PHE A 216 5.16 6.30 -3.27
C PHE A 216 4.25 7.48 -3.61
N LEU A 217 4.03 8.40 -2.67
CA LEU A 217 3.21 9.59 -2.87
C LEU A 217 3.68 10.48 -4.05
N PRO A 218 4.98 10.70 -4.29
CA PRO A 218 5.43 11.42 -5.49
C PRO A 218 5.09 10.67 -6.79
N THR A 219 5.09 9.34 -6.78
CA THR A 219 4.69 8.53 -7.93
C THR A 219 3.18 8.61 -8.15
N LEU A 220 2.38 8.52 -7.09
CA LEU A 220 0.93 8.68 -7.17
C LEU A 220 0.54 10.07 -7.70
N SER A 221 1.22 11.12 -7.23
CA SER A 221 1.06 12.49 -7.72
C SER A 221 1.28 12.60 -9.25
N ARG A 222 2.30 11.92 -9.79
CA ARG A 222 2.52 11.86 -11.26
C ARG A 222 1.42 11.10 -12.00
N VAL A 223 0.90 10.01 -11.41
CA VAL A 223 -0.22 9.24 -11.95
C VAL A 223 -1.49 10.09 -12.02
N VAL A 224 -1.79 10.87 -10.97
CA VAL A 224 -2.92 11.81 -11.00
C VAL A 224 -2.71 12.87 -12.09
N GLN A 225 -1.50 13.42 -12.22
CA GLN A 225 -1.17 14.44 -13.21
C GLN A 225 -1.23 13.94 -14.67
N SER A 226 -1.09 12.64 -14.91
CA SER A 226 -1.22 12.08 -16.27
C SER A 226 -2.67 11.95 -16.75
N GLY A 227 -3.65 12.28 -15.89
CA GLY A 227 -5.07 12.26 -16.22
C GLY A 227 -5.78 10.94 -15.91
N ILE A 228 -5.11 10.02 -15.21
CA ILE A 228 -5.74 8.77 -14.73
C ILE A 228 -6.71 9.11 -13.59
N THR A 229 -7.97 8.67 -13.71
CA THR A 229 -8.97 8.88 -12.67
C THR A 229 -8.55 8.16 -11.39
N THR A 230 -8.37 8.89 -10.30
CA THR A 230 -7.83 8.33 -9.06
C THR A 230 -8.86 8.45 -7.94
N LEU A 231 -9.25 7.31 -7.37
CA LEU A 231 -10.10 7.22 -6.19
C LEU A 231 -9.28 6.73 -5.00
N ILE A 232 -9.24 7.52 -3.93
CA ILE A 232 -8.70 7.10 -2.63
C ILE A 232 -9.86 7.12 -1.65
N TRP A 233 -10.09 6.00 -0.97
CA TRP A 233 -11.08 5.90 0.09
C TRP A 233 -10.50 5.09 1.24
N ALA A 234 -11.10 5.24 2.42
CA ALA A 234 -10.68 4.52 3.61
C ALA A 234 -11.89 4.32 4.52
N GLY A 235 -12.00 3.12 5.11
CA GLY A 235 -12.87 2.88 6.25
C GLY A 235 -12.44 3.72 7.45
N ASP A 236 -13.40 4.37 8.12
CA ASP A 236 -13.11 5.29 9.22
C ASP A 236 -12.70 4.60 10.54
N ALA A 237 -12.85 3.28 10.62
CA ALA A 237 -12.52 2.44 11.77
C ALA A 237 -11.17 1.70 11.62
N ASP A 238 -10.51 1.79 10.47
CA ASP A 238 -9.19 1.19 10.27
C ASP A 238 -8.12 2.03 10.96
N TRP A 239 -7.23 1.39 11.72
CA TRP A 239 -6.14 2.08 12.41
C TRP A 239 -4.85 2.08 11.61
N ILE A 240 -4.47 0.91 11.05
CA ILE A 240 -3.17 0.72 10.42
C ILE A 240 -2.99 1.57 9.16
N CYS A 241 -4.07 1.76 8.39
CA CYS A 241 -4.10 2.66 7.22
C CYS A 241 -5.28 3.64 7.34
N ASN A 242 -5.37 4.29 8.50
CA ASN A 242 -6.46 5.18 8.86
C ASN A 242 -6.71 6.33 7.88
N TRP A 243 -7.96 6.80 7.89
CA TRP A 243 -8.44 7.83 6.97
C TRP A 243 -7.77 9.20 7.15
N TYR A 244 -7.25 9.57 8.34
CA TYR A 244 -6.47 10.80 8.48
C TYR A 244 -5.21 10.75 7.63
N GLY A 245 -4.48 9.64 7.68
CA GLY A 245 -3.28 9.43 6.89
C GLY A 245 -3.57 9.46 5.39
N GLY A 246 -4.65 8.81 4.96
CA GLY A 246 -5.12 8.85 3.58
C GLY A 246 -5.49 10.26 3.11
N LEU A 247 -6.22 11.02 3.94
CA LEU A 247 -6.60 12.40 3.65
C LEU A 247 -5.38 13.33 3.58
N GLU A 248 -4.47 13.25 4.54
CA GLU A 248 -3.25 14.07 4.54
C GLU A 248 -2.36 13.76 3.33
N CYS A 249 -2.27 12.49 2.92
CA CYS A 249 -1.60 12.10 1.69
C CYS A 249 -2.29 12.72 0.46
N ALA A 250 -3.62 12.64 0.37
CA ALA A 250 -4.37 13.24 -0.73
C ALA A 250 -4.19 14.77 -0.81
N ASP A 251 -4.20 15.45 0.33
CA ASP A 251 -3.97 16.89 0.43
C ASP A 251 -2.53 17.30 0.08
N ALA A 252 -1.55 16.44 0.37
CA ALA A 252 -0.14 16.69 0.06
C ALA A 252 0.22 16.41 -1.40
N MET A 253 -0.60 15.70 -2.18
CA MET A 253 -0.37 15.53 -3.60
C MET A 253 -0.48 16.85 -4.36
N VAL A 254 0.36 17.02 -5.38
CA VAL A 254 0.34 18.18 -6.26
C VAL A 254 -0.24 17.76 -7.60
N TYR A 255 -1.33 18.40 -8.06
CA TYR A 255 -1.91 18.09 -9.36
C TYR A 255 -2.58 19.28 -10.02
N LYS A 256 -2.72 19.22 -11.36
CA LYS A 256 -3.34 20.27 -12.16
C LYS A 256 -4.82 20.39 -11.78
N GLY A 257 -5.24 21.58 -11.35
CA GLY A 257 -6.62 21.83 -10.92
C GLY A 257 -6.86 21.70 -9.41
N GLN A 258 -5.81 21.44 -8.62
CA GLN A 258 -5.87 21.54 -7.17
C GLN A 258 -6.26 22.98 -6.79
N ARG A 259 -7.52 23.16 -6.36
CA ARG A 259 -7.90 24.38 -5.65
C ARG A 259 -7.08 24.38 -4.36
N SER A 260 -6.48 25.52 -4.01
CA SER A 260 -5.86 25.69 -2.70
C SER A 260 -6.81 25.09 -1.65
N SER A 261 -6.35 24.06 -0.95
CA SER A 261 -7.12 23.32 0.04
C SER A 261 -7.37 24.23 1.24
N GLY A 262 -8.33 25.14 1.08
CA GLY A 262 -9.01 25.74 2.21
C GLY A 262 -9.70 24.59 2.92
N ARG A 263 -9.10 24.13 4.02
CA ARG A 263 -9.72 23.20 4.98
C ARG A 263 -11.21 23.50 5.03
N ARG A 264 -12.05 22.61 4.53
CA ARG A 264 -13.47 22.65 4.88
C ARG A 264 -13.49 22.34 6.37
N LYS A 265 -13.60 23.41 7.15
CA LYS A 265 -13.85 23.36 8.59
C LYS A 265 -15.12 22.57 8.86
#